data_AF-A0A7C9TSX8-F1
#
_entry.id   AF-A0A7C9TSX8-F1
#
_cell.length_a   1.000
_cell.length_b   1.000
_cell.length_c   1.000
_cell.angle_alpha   90.00
_cell.angle_beta   90.00
_cell.angle_gamma   90.00
#
_symmetry.space_group_name_H-M   'P 1'
#
loop_
_entity.id
_entity.type
_entity.pdbx_description
1 polymer ?
#
loop_
_entity_poly.entity_id
_entity_poly.type
_entity_poly.pdbx_seq_one_letter_code
_entity_poly.pdbx_strand_id
1 'polypeptide(L)' 'MLVILMEDRVLSPARVCQTCLLADKGGQPRWRQGQLTCGHAIRKLAQSQPDQYECQMGFRVANIP' A
#
# COMPACT_ATOMS: atom_id res chain seq x y z
N MET A 1 8.84 -1.69 -4.83
CA MET A 1 7.81 -0.83 -5.47
C MET A 1 6.45 -1.14 -4.85
N LEU A 2 5.65 -0.12 -4.52
CA LEU A 2 4.30 -0.33 -3.99
C LEU A 2 3.25 -0.36 -5.09
N VAL A 3 2.30 -1.29 -4.96
CA VAL A 3 1.14 -1.41 -5.85
C VAL A 3 -0.13 -1.69 -5.06
N ILE A 4 -1.28 -1.23 -5.57
CA ILE A 4 -2.60 -1.63 -5.07
C ILE A 4 -3.04 -2.88 -5.82
N LEU A 5 -3.38 -3.92 -5.08
CA LEU A 5 -3.90 -5.18 -5.62
C LEU A 5 -5.43 -5.12 -5.64
N MET A 6 -6.00 -5.44 -6.79
CA MET A 6 -7.44 -5.70 -6.97
C MET A 6 -7.61 -7.11 -7.52
N GLU A 7 -8.85 -7.60 -7.56
CA GLU A 7 -9.15 -8.95 -8.04
C GLU A 7 -8.64 -9.21 -9.47
N ASP A 8 -8.80 -8.23 -10.36
CA ASP A 8 -8.53 -8.38 -11.80
C ASP A 8 -7.35 -7.55 -12.31
N ARG A 9 -6.76 -6.69 -11.47
CA ARG A 9 -5.74 -5.73 -11.90
C ARG A 9 -4.83 -5.26 -10.78
N VAL A 10 -3.72 -4.66 -11.20
CA VAL A 10 -2.77 -3.97 -10.32
C VAL A 10 -2.78 -2.49 -10.67
N LEU A 11 -2.92 -1.62 -9.65
CA LEU A 11 -2.95 -0.17 -9.82
C LEU A 11 -1.73 0.49 -9.18
N SER A 12 -1.25 1.57 -9.81
CA SER A 12 -0.32 2.47 -9.16
C SER A 12 -0.99 3.15 -7.96
N PRO A 13 -0.35 3.19 -6.78
CA PRO A 13 -0.90 3.88 -5.62
C PRO A 13 -1.22 5.34 -5.89
N ALA A 14 -0.50 6.01 -6.79
CA ALA A 14 -0.75 7.40 -7.16
C ALA A 14 -2.20 7.64 -7.65
N ARG A 15 -2.84 6.66 -8.30
CA ARG A 15 -4.23 6.80 -8.77
C ARG A 15 -5.25 6.90 -7.63
N VAL A 16 -4.90 6.43 -6.44
CA VAL A 16 -5.79 6.38 -5.26
C VAL A 16 -5.29 7.33 -4.18
N CYS A 17 -3.99 7.32 -3.91
CA CYS A 17 -3.37 8.13 -2.87
C CYS A 17 -3.35 9.62 -3.21
N GLN A 18 -3.37 10.03 -4.49
CA GLN A 18 -3.37 11.45 -4.86
C GLN A 18 -4.58 12.21 -4.32
N THR A 19 -5.72 11.54 -4.12
CA THR A 19 -6.94 12.13 -3.55
C THR A 19 -7.17 11.72 -2.09
N CYS A 20 -6.23 10.98 -1.48
CA CYS A 20 -6.36 10.46 -0.12
C CYS A 20 -5.82 11.46 0.92
N LEU A 21 -6.65 11.82 1.91
CA LEU A 21 -6.25 12.72 3.02
C LEU A 21 -5.09 12.19 3.87
N LEU A 22 -4.86 10.87 3.83
CA LEU A 22 -3.80 10.21 4.58
C LEU A 22 -2.52 10.00 3.78
N ALA A 23 -2.48 10.38 2.50
CA ALA A 23 -1.28 10.30 1.68
C ALA A 23 -0.18 11.26 2.16
N ASP A 24 1.04 11.10 1.64
CA ASP A 24 2.07 12.10 1.79
C ASP A 24 1.84 13.31 0.86
N LYS A 25 2.74 14.30 0.92
CA LYS A 25 2.63 15.53 0.13
C LYS A 25 2.70 15.29 -1.39
N GLY A 26 3.23 14.14 -1.82
CA GLY A 26 3.33 13.74 -3.22
C GLY A 26 2.13 12.93 -3.70
N GLY A 27 1.12 12.71 -2.85
CA GLY A 27 -0.02 11.85 -3.19
C GLY A 27 0.37 10.37 -3.21
N GLN A 28 1.40 9.97 -2.47
CA GLN A 28 1.84 8.59 -2.33
C GLN A 28 1.43 8.00 -0.97
N PRO A 29 1.45 6.66 -0.82
CA PRO A 29 1.25 6.04 0.49
C PRO A 29 2.17 6.66 1.54
N ARG A 30 1.65 6.98 2.72
CA ARG A 30 2.43 7.72 3.73
C ARG A 30 3.37 6.81 4.50
N TRP A 31 4.65 6.86 4.17
CA TRP A 31 5.71 6.13 4.86
C TRP A 31 6.45 6.98 5.88
N ARG A 32 6.69 6.42 7.07
CA ARG A 32 7.60 6.99 8.06
C ARG A 32 8.38 5.87 8.72
N GLN A 33 9.70 6.04 8.85
CA GLN A 33 10.58 5.09 9.54
C GLN A 33 10.42 3.63 9.06
N GLY A 34 10.24 3.42 7.75
CA GLY A 34 10.08 2.08 7.18
C GLY A 34 8.72 1.43 7.42
N GLN A 35 7.71 2.19 7.88
CA GLN A 35 6.35 1.71 8.08
C GLN A 35 5.35 2.50 7.25
N LEU A 36 4.34 1.79 6.73
CA LEU A 36 3.17 2.39 6.11
C LEU A 36 2.24 2.94 7.19
N THR A 37 2.29 4.25 7.43
CA THR A 37 1.53 4.91 8.51
C THR A 37 0.07 5.21 8.17
N CYS A 38 -0.32 5.11 6.89
CA CYS A 38 -1.72 5.24 6.45
C CYS A 38 -2.42 3.86 6.34
N GLY A 39 -1.94 2.86 7.06
CA GLY A 39 -2.41 1.48 7.00
C GLY A 39 -1.74 0.61 8.06
N HIS A 40 -1.85 -0.70 7.90
CA HIS A 40 -1.19 -1.68 8.75
C HIS A 40 -0.68 -2.86 7.92
N ALA A 41 0.36 -3.54 8.42
CA ALA A 41 0.93 -4.70 7.75
C ALA A 41 0.00 -5.92 7.88
N ILE A 42 -0.13 -6.66 6.78
CA ILE A 42 -0.88 -7.91 6.73
C ILE A 42 0.11 -9.05 6.92
N ARG A 43 -0.26 -10.02 7.77
CA ARG A 43 0.55 -11.20 8.04
C ARG A 43 0.83 -11.98 6.75
N LYS A 44 2.11 -12.25 6.50
CA LYS A 44 2.53 -13.18 5.44
C LYS A 44 2.14 -14.61 5.79
N LEU A 45 1.59 -15.34 4.82
CA LEU A 45 1.33 -16.77 4.96
C LEU A 45 2.55 -17.61 4.54
N ALA A 46 3.43 -17.06 3.70
CA ALA A 46 4.70 -17.68 3.28
C ALA A 46 5.81 -16.63 3.19
N GLN A 47 7.05 -17.01 3.47
CA GLN A 47 8.20 -16.09 3.39
C GLN A 47 8.44 -15.53 1.98
N SER A 48 8.07 -16.28 0.95
CA SER A 48 8.17 -15.85 -0.46
C SER A 48 7.16 -14.77 -0.85
N GLN A 49 6.14 -14.50 -0.02
CA GLN A 49 5.18 -13.44 -0.33
C GLN A 49 5.78 -12.06 -0.09
N PRO A 50 5.46 -11.09 -0.96
CA PRO A 50 5.83 -9.69 -0.73
C PRO A 50 5.21 -9.18 0.56
N ASP A 51 5.81 -8.14 1.14
CA ASP A 51 5.16 -7.40 2.24
C ASP A 51 3.84 -6.84 1.73
N GLN A 52 2.79 -7.06 2.51
CA GLN A 52 1.45 -6.61 2.19
C GLN A 52 0.90 -5.77 3.32
N TYR A 53 0.02 -4.85 2.98
CA TYR A 53 -0.57 -3.89 3.88
C TYR A 53 -2.03 -3.68 3.50
N GLU A 54 -2.85 -3.32 4.47
CA GLU A 54 -4.19 -2.79 4.23
C GLU A 54 -4.14 -1.31 4.62
N CYS A 55 -4.45 -0.44 3.66
CA CYS A 55 -4.55 0.99 3.97
C CYS A 55 -5.87 1.29 4.68
N GLN A 56 -5.97 2.44 5.35
CA GLN A 56 -7.18 2.85 6.08
C GLN A 56 -8.44 2.98 5.20
N MET A 57 -8.27 3.08 3.87
CA MET A 57 -9.38 3.09 2.91
C MET A 57 -9.85 1.67 2.53
N GLY A 58 -9.22 0.62 3.05
CA GLY A 58 -9.53 -0.78 2.76
C GLY A 58 -8.82 -1.36 1.53
N PHE A 59 -7.90 -0.63 0.88
CA PHE A 59 -7.15 -1.18 -0.24
C PHE A 59 -6.00 -2.07 0.23
N ARG A 60 -5.84 -3.22 -0.45
CA ARG A 60 -4.68 -4.09 -0.34
C ARG A 60 -3.50 -3.47 -1.10
N VAL A 61 -2.38 -3.24 -0.41
CA VAL A 61 -1.14 -2.71 -0.97
C VAL A 61 -0.03 -3.76 -0.82
N ALA A 62 0.76 -3.99 -1.85
CA ALA A 62 1.90 -4.89 -1.81
C ALA A 62 3.20 -4.16 -2.15
N ASN A 63 4.29 -4.51 -1.48
CA ASN A 63 5.64 -4.10 -1.82
C ASN A 63 6.31 -5.19 -2.66
N ILE A 64 6.25 -5.02 -3.98
CA ILE A 64 6.87 -5.92 -4.95
C ILE A 64 8.32 -5.48 -5.15
N PRO A 65 9.33 -6.34 -4.97
CA PRO A 65 10.73 -6.01 -5.21
C PRO A 65 10.98 -5.52 -6.64
#